data_AF-S2R0P1-F1
#
_entry.id   AF-S2R0P1-F1
#
_cell.length_a   1.000
_cell.length_b   1.000
_cell.length_c   1.000
_cell.angle_alpha   90.00
_cell.angle_beta   90.00
_cell.angle_gamma   90.00
#
_symmetry.space_group_name_H-M   'P 1'
#
loop_
_entity.id
_entity.type
_entity.pdbx_description
1 polymer ?
#
loop_
_entity_poly.entity_id
_entity_poly.type
_entity_poly.pdbx_seq_one_letter_code
_entity_poly.pdbx_strand_id
1 'polypeptide(L)'
;MKLKQLVTGFITVATLAGVGVSGVAATTVKADDDKSSLTAKNDALLKQIQTANEKTAKLSNDVSNKALDIKNAEEKISASQAKIASYNQQIVKAQVEVGKRKDNLKEQLISLQKQVGNSVTGNIYFDFVLNSNSLTDLVGRSLTVNKLSQASAEALQAVKDSQAKVKTLQTEQEAKQETLVATKSQLESDKAKIESLKSDAEKSASDLQQTLEANKDKLAQLAASEDAAKAAAATAAV
;
A
#
# COMPACT_ATOMS: atom_id res chain seq x y z
N MET A 1 15.47 -8.50 10.80
CA MET A 1 15.92 -7.89 12.08
C MET A 1 14.69 -7.40 12.83
N LYS A 2 14.59 -7.75 14.12
CA LYS A 2 13.48 -7.41 15.00
C LYS A 2 13.70 -5.99 15.55
N LEU A 3 12.69 -5.12 15.48
CA LEU A 3 12.66 -3.92 16.32
C LEU A 3 11.25 -3.77 16.91
N LYS A 4 11.08 -4.43 18.06
CA LYS A 4 10.03 -4.11 19.03
C LYS A 4 10.56 -2.93 19.83
N GLN A 5 9.87 -1.80 19.81
CA GLN A 5 9.76 -0.85 20.93
C GLN A 5 8.85 0.29 20.48
N LEU A 6 7.63 0.33 21.03
CA LEU A 6 6.80 1.53 20.96
C LEU A 6 6.20 1.75 22.35
N VAL A 7 6.46 2.95 22.83
CA VAL A 7 6.47 3.40 24.22
C VAL A 7 5.06 3.33 24.83
N THR A 8 4.94 2.59 25.92
CA THR A 8 3.74 2.51 26.77
C THR A 8 3.79 3.65 27.79
N GLY A 9 3.16 4.79 27.49
CA GLY A 9 2.94 5.86 28.46
C GLY A 9 1.73 5.53 29.34
N PHE A 10 1.97 5.12 30.57
CA PHE A 10 0.95 4.91 31.61
C PHE A 10 0.37 6.25 32.07
N ILE A 11 -0.95 6.40 32.07
CA ILE A 11 -1.64 7.45 32.84
C ILE A 11 -2.40 6.77 33.97
N THR A 12 -1.85 6.91 35.18
CA THR A 12 -2.44 6.51 36.45
C THR A 12 -3.66 7.37 36.76
N VAL A 13 -4.82 6.74 36.94
CA VAL A 13 -6.06 7.37 37.42
C VAL A 13 -6.20 7.08 38.92
N ALA A 14 -6.10 8.12 39.75
CA ALA A 14 -6.30 8.04 41.19
C ALA A 14 -7.80 8.06 41.52
N THR A 15 -8.27 7.03 42.23
CA THR A 15 -9.64 6.91 42.76
C THR A 15 -9.76 7.67 44.08
N LEU A 16 -10.69 8.65 44.18
CA LEU A 16 -11.04 9.28 45.45
C LEU A 16 -12.27 8.59 46.07
N ALA A 17 -12.10 8.13 47.32
CA ALA A 17 -13.12 7.49 48.15
C ALA A 17 -14.09 8.51 48.77
N GLY A 18 -15.36 8.13 48.87
CA GLY A 18 -16.47 8.96 49.37
C GLY A 18 -16.51 9.12 50.89
N VAL A 19 -17.22 10.18 51.33
CA VAL A 19 -17.55 10.47 52.73
C VAL A 19 -19.06 10.70 52.82
N GLY A 20 -19.71 10.00 53.77
CA GLY A 20 -21.16 9.98 53.98
C GLY A 20 -21.72 11.23 54.65
N VAL A 21 -23.05 11.42 54.51
CA VAL A 21 -23.78 12.60 55.01
C VAL A 21 -24.94 12.17 55.92
N SER A 22 -25.00 12.74 57.12
CA SER A 22 -26.19 12.82 57.99
C SER A 22 -26.78 14.23 57.89
N GLY A 23 -28.09 14.31 57.67
CA GLY A 23 -28.73 15.45 56.99
C GLY A 23 -29.21 16.64 57.84
N VAL A 24 -29.61 17.70 57.11
CA VAL A 24 -30.63 18.72 57.47
C VAL A 24 -31.08 19.51 56.23
N ALA A 25 -32.41 19.69 56.13
CA ALA A 25 -33.25 20.76 55.54
C ALA A 25 -33.01 21.33 54.11
N ALA A 26 -33.88 20.88 53.18
CA ALA A 26 -34.57 21.54 52.03
C ALA A 26 -33.85 22.48 51.03
N THR A 27 -32.72 23.11 51.34
CA THR A 27 -31.83 23.79 50.35
C THR A 27 -30.66 22.91 49.91
N THR A 28 -30.33 21.88 50.69
CA THR A 28 -29.30 20.84 50.42
C THR A 28 -29.71 19.85 49.33
N VAL A 29 -31.00 19.51 49.22
CA VAL A 29 -31.48 18.47 48.28
C VAL A 29 -31.14 18.82 46.83
N LYS A 30 -31.25 20.10 46.42
CA LYS A 30 -30.86 20.53 45.07
C LYS A 30 -29.35 20.52 44.82
N ALA A 31 -28.55 20.85 45.83
CA ALA A 31 -27.09 20.84 45.71
C ALA A 31 -26.53 19.41 45.64
N ASP A 32 -27.10 18.48 46.41
CA ASP A 32 -26.76 17.06 46.37
C ASP A 32 -27.17 16.40 45.04
N ASP A 33 -28.37 16.72 44.52
CA ASP A 33 -28.84 16.24 43.21
C ASP A 33 -27.95 16.77 42.06
N ASP A 34 -27.56 18.05 42.11
CA ASP A 34 -26.66 18.65 41.11
C ASP A 34 -25.26 18.01 41.16
N LYS A 35 -24.73 17.74 42.36
CA LYS A 35 -23.42 17.11 42.56
C LYS A 35 -23.40 15.65 42.08
N SER A 36 -24.45 14.89 42.38
CA SER A 36 -24.64 13.51 41.89
C SER A 36 -24.75 13.47 40.35
N SER A 37 -25.54 14.37 39.76
CA SER A 37 -25.69 14.51 38.31
C SER A 37 -24.37 14.88 37.61
N LEU A 38 -23.59 15.82 38.15
CA LEU A 38 -22.27 16.16 37.63
C LEU A 38 -21.27 15.00 37.73
N THR A 39 -21.30 14.25 38.83
CA THR A 39 -20.43 13.08 39.02
C THR A 39 -20.71 12.01 37.96
N ALA A 40 -22.00 11.69 37.73
CA ALA A 40 -22.40 10.74 36.68
C ALA A 40 -22.00 11.22 35.27
N LYS A 41 -22.09 12.53 35.00
CA LYS A 41 -21.59 13.12 33.74
C LYS A 41 -20.08 12.96 33.59
N ASN A 42 -19.30 13.15 34.67
CA ASN A 42 -17.86 12.98 34.64
C ASN A 42 -17.44 11.52 34.39
N ASP A 43 -18.13 10.55 34.98
CA ASP A 43 -17.90 9.13 34.71
C ASP A 43 -18.20 8.78 33.25
N ALA A 44 -19.27 9.34 32.68
CA ALA A 44 -19.60 9.18 31.28
C ALA A 44 -18.53 9.82 30.36
N LEU A 45 -18.05 11.03 30.69
CA LEU A 45 -16.97 11.70 29.97
C LEU A 45 -15.68 10.88 30.01
N LEU A 46 -15.30 10.34 31.18
CA LEU A 46 -14.13 9.47 31.33
C LEU A 46 -14.21 8.24 30.41
N LYS A 47 -15.37 7.57 30.34
CA LYS A 47 -15.59 6.45 29.41
C LYS A 47 -15.47 6.87 27.94
N GLN A 48 -15.99 8.03 27.58
CA GLN A 48 -15.88 8.57 26.21
C GLN A 48 -14.43 8.91 25.85
N ILE A 49 -13.67 9.51 26.78
CA ILE A 49 -12.23 9.79 26.62
C ILE A 49 -11.45 8.49 26.43
N GLN A 50 -11.70 7.47 27.25
CA GLN A 50 -11.08 6.15 27.09
C GLN A 50 -11.37 5.55 25.71
N THR A 51 -12.63 5.59 25.28
CA THR A 51 -13.05 5.10 23.95
C THR A 51 -12.36 5.85 22.81
N ALA A 52 -12.25 7.18 22.91
CA ALA A 52 -11.57 8.02 21.93
C ALA A 52 -10.06 7.72 21.87
N ASN A 53 -9.42 7.49 23.02
CA ASN A 53 -8.01 7.11 23.10
C ASN A 53 -7.75 5.72 22.50
N GLU A 54 -8.60 4.73 22.80
CA GLU A 54 -8.51 3.40 22.20
C GLU A 54 -8.68 3.44 20.67
N LYS A 55 -9.64 4.26 20.20
CA LYS A 55 -9.85 4.49 18.76
C LYS A 55 -8.60 5.12 18.13
N THR A 56 -8.01 6.13 18.77
CA THR A 56 -6.77 6.79 18.31
C THR A 56 -5.61 5.81 18.22
N ALA A 57 -5.44 4.93 19.22
CA ALA A 57 -4.41 3.91 19.21
C ALA A 57 -4.59 2.90 18.05
N LYS A 58 -5.83 2.44 17.81
CA LYS A 58 -6.15 1.57 16.66
C LYS A 58 -5.85 2.25 15.33
N LEU A 59 -6.32 3.49 15.14
CA LEU A 59 -6.06 4.27 13.93
C LEU A 59 -4.55 4.50 13.72
N SER A 60 -3.78 4.74 14.78
CA SER A 60 -2.32 4.88 14.69
C SER A 60 -1.63 3.60 14.21
N ASN A 61 -2.10 2.43 14.64
CA ASN A 61 -1.62 1.15 14.12
C ASN A 61 -1.99 0.97 12.65
N ASP A 62 -3.21 1.34 12.26
CA ASP A 62 -3.65 1.25 10.86
C ASP A 62 -2.84 2.16 9.94
N VAL A 63 -2.51 3.39 10.36
CA VAL A 63 -1.60 4.30 9.64
C VAL A 63 -0.22 3.66 9.47
N SER A 64 0.32 3.07 10.54
CA SER A 64 1.64 2.43 10.51
C SER A 64 1.66 1.23 9.57
N ASN A 65 0.64 0.39 9.60
CA ASN A 65 0.49 -0.75 8.69
C ASN A 65 0.36 -0.29 7.24
N LYS A 66 -0.46 0.73 6.95
CA LYS A 66 -0.56 1.29 5.59
C LYS A 66 0.75 1.89 5.10
N ALA A 67 1.53 2.53 5.97
CA ALA A 67 2.86 3.03 5.59
C ALA A 67 3.80 1.90 5.18
N LEU A 68 3.75 0.74 5.87
CA LEU A 68 4.49 -0.46 5.48
C LEU A 68 4.00 -1.03 4.14
N ASP A 69 2.68 -1.08 3.93
CA ASP A 69 2.10 -1.57 2.68
C ASP A 69 2.46 -0.68 1.48
N ILE A 70 2.47 0.64 1.66
CA ILE A 70 2.92 1.62 0.65
C ILE A 70 4.38 1.35 0.30
N LYS A 71 5.26 1.22 1.30
CA LYS A 71 6.69 0.92 1.07
C LYS A 71 6.88 -0.40 0.32
N ASN A 72 6.15 -1.44 0.72
CA ASN A 72 6.18 -2.74 0.04
C ASN A 72 5.71 -2.64 -1.43
N ALA A 73 4.72 -1.79 -1.72
CA ALA A 73 4.27 -1.53 -3.07
C ALA A 73 5.34 -0.80 -3.89
N GLU A 74 6.03 0.20 -3.32
CA GLU A 74 7.15 0.91 -3.96
C GLU A 74 8.31 -0.01 -4.34
N GLU A 75 8.69 -0.91 -3.42
CA GLU A 75 9.74 -1.91 -3.69
C GLU A 75 9.35 -2.85 -4.83
N LYS A 76 8.08 -3.32 -4.86
CA LYS A 76 7.55 -4.16 -5.94
C LYS A 76 7.46 -3.42 -7.28
N ILE A 77 7.11 -2.13 -7.28
CA ILE A 77 7.11 -1.28 -8.48
C ILE A 77 8.52 -1.15 -9.03
N SER A 78 9.49 -0.84 -8.18
CA SER A 78 10.90 -0.69 -8.56
C SER A 78 11.46 -2.00 -9.15
N ALA A 79 11.17 -3.14 -8.51
CA ALA A 79 11.55 -4.44 -9.03
C ALA A 79 10.89 -4.77 -10.38
N SER A 80 9.64 -4.34 -10.58
CA SER A 80 8.91 -4.51 -11.84
C SER A 80 9.54 -3.68 -12.98
N GLN A 81 9.89 -2.42 -12.70
CA GLN A 81 10.59 -1.54 -13.63
C GLN A 81 11.95 -2.10 -14.06
N ALA A 82 12.72 -2.64 -13.10
CA ALA A 82 14.00 -3.29 -13.39
C ALA A 82 13.84 -4.51 -14.31
N LYS A 83 12.80 -5.33 -14.10
CA LYS A 83 12.49 -6.47 -14.98
C LYS A 83 12.09 -6.03 -16.39
N ILE A 84 11.25 -5.00 -16.52
CA ILE A 84 10.88 -4.44 -17.82
C ILE A 84 12.11 -3.94 -18.58
N ALA A 85 13.01 -3.22 -17.90
CA ALA A 85 14.26 -2.77 -18.50
C ALA A 85 15.14 -3.95 -18.98
N SER A 86 15.25 -5.01 -18.16
CA SER A 86 15.97 -6.24 -18.53
C SER A 86 15.34 -6.95 -19.72
N TYR A 87 14.01 -7.06 -19.78
CA TYR A 87 13.30 -7.65 -20.92
C TYR A 87 13.50 -6.83 -22.20
N ASN A 88 13.46 -5.50 -22.13
CA ASN A 88 13.77 -4.64 -23.27
C ASN A 88 15.18 -4.90 -23.82
N GLN A 89 16.19 -5.03 -22.94
CA GLN A 89 17.55 -5.37 -23.36
C GLN A 89 17.64 -6.76 -24.02
N GLN A 90 16.92 -7.75 -23.49
CA GLN A 90 16.86 -9.10 -24.06
C GLN A 90 16.19 -9.10 -25.45
N ILE A 91 15.11 -8.33 -25.62
CA ILE A 91 14.43 -8.18 -26.92
C ILE A 91 15.36 -7.55 -27.95
N VAL A 92 16.08 -6.48 -27.60
CA VAL A 92 17.05 -5.84 -28.52
C VAL A 92 18.16 -6.82 -28.91
N LYS A 93 18.73 -7.55 -27.94
CA LYS A 93 19.75 -8.58 -28.22
C LYS A 93 19.21 -9.68 -29.14
N ALA A 94 17.99 -10.16 -28.88
CA ALA A 94 17.34 -11.16 -29.72
C ALA A 94 17.09 -10.64 -31.14
N GLN A 95 16.67 -9.38 -31.31
CA GLN A 95 16.49 -8.75 -32.63
C GLN A 95 17.80 -8.69 -33.43
N VAL A 96 18.91 -8.33 -32.78
CA VAL A 96 20.23 -8.32 -33.41
C VAL A 96 20.66 -9.73 -33.82
N GLU A 97 20.47 -10.73 -32.94
CA GLU A 97 20.82 -12.12 -33.23
C GLU A 97 19.98 -12.71 -34.37
N VAL A 98 18.68 -12.38 -34.41
CA VAL A 98 17.77 -12.70 -35.50
C VAL A 98 18.29 -12.15 -36.83
N GLY A 99 18.73 -10.90 -36.85
CA GLY A 99 19.34 -10.26 -38.03
C GLY A 99 20.59 -11.00 -38.50
N LYS A 100 21.55 -11.22 -37.60
CA LYS A 100 22.80 -11.94 -37.91
C LYS A 100 22.55 -13.34 -38.46
N ARG A 101 21.64 -14.11 -37.84
CA ARG A 101 21.29 -15.45 -38.32
C ARG A 101 20.62 -15.42 -39.68
N LYS A 102 19.76 -14.44 -39.95
CA LYS A 102 19.16 -14.23 -41.27
C LYS A 102 20.22 -13.97 -42.34
N ASP A 103 21.18 -13.11 -42.04
CA ASP A 103 22.24 -12.74 -42.99
C ASP A 103 23.18 -13.92 -43.24
N ASN A 104 23.62 -14.62 -42.19
CA ASN A 104 24.39 -15.85 -42.31
C ASN A 104 23.65 -16.91 -43.14
N LEU A 105 22.33 -17.05 -42.93
CA LEU A 105 21.49 -17.98 -43.69
C LEU A 105 21.49 -17.64 -45.19
N LYS A 106 21.37 -16.36 -45.52
CA LYS A 106 21.44 -15.88 -46.91
C LYS A 106 22.81 -16.16 -47.53
N GLU A 107 23.90 -15.88 -46.80
CA GLU A 107 25.25 -16.16 -47.29
C GLU A 107 25.49 -17.65 -47.55
N GLN A 108 25.02 -18.52 -46.65
CA GLN A 108 25.09 -19.97 -46.83
C GLN A 108 24.32 -20.42 -48.08
N LEU A 109 23.12 -19.87 -48.30
CA LEU A 109 22.31 -20.17 -49.48
C LEU A 109 22.98 -19.69 -50.79
N ILE A 110 23.57 -18.49 -50.79
CA ILE A 110 24.34 -17.97 -51.94
C ILE A 110 25.58 -18.84 -52.22
N SER A 111 26.28 -19.28 -51.17
CA SER A 111 27.44 -20.17 -51.31
C SER A 111 27.04 -21.53 -51.89
N LEU A 112 25.94 -22.11 -51.41
CA LEU A 112 25.39 -23.34 -51.96
C LEU A 112 25.03 -23.15 -53.44
N GLN A 113 24.31 -22.08 -53.80
CA GLN A 113 23.98 -21.74 -55.20
C GLN A 113 25.22 -21.70 -56.10
N LYS A 114 26.32 -21.11 -55.64
CA LYS A 114 27.60 -21.07 -56.38
C LYS A 114 28.25 -22.46 -56.52
N GLN A 115 28.13 -23.33 -55.51
CA GLN A 115 28.70 -24.69 -55.54
C GLN A 115 27.93 -25.66 -56.44
N VAL A 116 26.60 -25.55 -56.56
CA VAL A 116 25.80 -26.47 -57.40
C VAL A 116 25.90 -26.21 -58.91
N GLY A 117 26.60 -25.15 -59.33
CA GLY A 117 26.92 -24.89 -60.74
C GLY A 117 25.71 -24.47 -61.59
N ASN A 118 26.00 -24.00 -62.81
CA ASN A 118 25.15 -23.30 -63.77
C ASN A 118 23.94 -24.10 -64.34
N SER A 119 23.31 -24.99 -63.56
CA SER A 119 22.10 -25.72 -63.93
C SER A 119 20.90 -24.78 -63.91
N VAL A 120 20.25 -24.65 -65.06
CA VAL A 120 19.08 -23.77 -65.33
C VAL A 120 17.94 -23.97 -64.32
N THR A 121 17.79 -25.16 -63.75
CA THR A 121 16.76 -25.49 -62.75
C THR A 121 17.17 -25.22 -61.29
N GLY A 122 18.48 -25.07 -61.00
CA GLY A 122 18.97 -24.79 -59.65
C GLY A 122 18.76 -23.33 -59.21
N ASN A 123 18.80 -22.40 -60.16
CA ASN A 123 18.81 -20.96 -59.88
C ASN A 123 17.47 -20.39 -59.36
N ILE A 124 16.34 -20.96 -59.81
CA ILE A 124 14.99 -20.43 -59.48
C ILE A 124 14.62 -20.68 -58.01
N TYR A 125 15.04 -21.81 -57.43
CA TYR A 125 14.74 -22.11 -56.03
C TYR A 125 15.56 -21.27 -55.05
N PHE A 126 16.79 -20.89 -55.41
CA PHE A 126 17.59 -19.97 -54.58
C PHE A 126 17.05 -18.54 -54.64
N ASP A 127 16.66 -18.05 -55.81
CA ASP A 127 16.05 -16.72 -55.95
C ASP A 127 14.75 -16.61 -55.15
N PHE A 128 13.93 -17.67 -55.14
CA PHE A 128 12.73 -17.75 -54.32
C PHE A 128 13.01 -17.63 -52.80
N VAL A 129 14.03 -18.33 -52.29
CA VAL A 129 14.39 -18.27 -50.86
C VAL A 129 15.07 -16.93 -50.50
N LEU A 130 15.94 -16.43 -51.37
CA LEU A 130 16.71 -15.18 -51.16
C LEU A 130 15.83 -13.92 -51.23
N ASN A 131 14.75 -13.96 -52.01
CA ASN A 131 13.80 -12.87 -52.15
C ASN A 131 12.65 -12.95 -51.11
N SER A 132 12.96 -13.42 -49.90
CA SER A 132 12.00 -13.53 -48.80
C SER A 132 11.85 -12.20 -48.04
N ASN A 133 10.60 -11.82 -47.79
CA ASN A 133 10.25 -10.52 -47.20
C ASN A 133 10.46 -10.51 -45.68
N SER A 134 10.53 -11.68 -45.04
CA SER A 134 10.71 -11.82 -43.60
C SER A 134 11.50 -13.06 -43.26
N LEU A 135 11.95 -13.16 -42.00
CA LEU A 135 12.63 -14.36 -41.50
C LEU A 135 11.77 -15.63 -41.57
N THR A 136 10.48 -15.52 -41.28
CA THR A 136 9.56 -16.66 -41.29
C THR A 136 9.26 -17.12 -42.70
N ASP A 137 9.20 -16.16 -43.64
CA ASP A 137 9.16 -16.44 -45.07
C ASP A 137 10.47 -17.08 -45.54
N LEU A 138 11.64 -16.59 -45.09
CA LEU A 138 12.94 -17.20 -45.38
C LEU A 138 13.03 -18.63 -44.87
N VAL A 139 12.70 -18.89 -43.60
CA VAL A 139 12.70 -20.24 -43.00
C VAL A 139 11.70 -21.15 -43.71
N GLY A 140 10.48 -20.68 -43.93
CA GLY A 140 9.43 -21.44 -44.61
C GLY A 140 9.86 -21.85 -46.01
N ARG A 141 10.29 -20.89 -46.84
CA ARG A 141 10.77 -21.15 -48.21
C ARG A 141 12.01 -22.05 -48.20
N SER A 142 12.92 -21.86 -47.25
CA SER A 142 14.15 -22.64 -47.17
C SER A 142 13.92 -24.10 -46.76
N LEU A 143 12.96 -24.36 -45.86
CA LEU A 143 12.50 -25.71 -45.50
C LEU A 143 11.75 -26.37 -46.66
N THR A 144 10.91 -25.62 -47.40
CA THR A 144 10.22 -26.14 -48.59
C THR A 144 11.20 -26.61 -49.67
N VAL A 145 12.38 -25.99 -49.74
CA VAL A 145 13.36 -26.27 -50.80
C VAL A 145 14.34 -27.39 -50.41
N ASN A 146 14.29 -27.96 -49.20
CA ASN A 146 15.14 -29.09 -48.73
C ASN A 146 16.67 -28.87 -48.88
N LYS A 147 17.11 -27.63 -49.16
CA LYS A 147 18.51 -27.25 -49.42
C LYS A 147 19.18 -26.57 -48.23
N LEU A 148 18.47 -26.45 -47.11
CA LEU A 148 18.96 -25.84 -45.88
C LEU A 148 19.12 -26.86 -44.77
N SER A 149 20.14 -26.69 -43.92
CA SER A 149 20.26 -27.49 -42.71
C SER A 149 19.07 -27.19 -41.77
N GLN A 150 18.32 -28.24 -41.44
CA GLN A 150 17.22 -28.20 -40.46
C GLN A 150 17.65 -27.46 -39.17
N ALA A 151 18.89 -27.69 -38.73
CA ALA A 151 19.49 -27.01 -37.58
C ALA A 151 19.47 -25.47 -37.68
N SER A 152 19.69 -24.89 -38.86
CA SER A 152 19.68 -23.42 -39.02
C SER A 152 18.26 -22.85 -38.96
N ALA A 153 17.29 -23.57 -39.51
CA ALA A 153 15.87 -23.21 -39.42
C ALA A 153 15.36 -23.29 -37.96
N GLU A 154 15.66 -24.38 -37.26
CA GLU A 154 15.29 -24.59 -35.86
C GLU A 154 15.93 -23.56 -34.95
N ALA A 155 17.22 -23.29 -35.13
CA ALA A 155 17.95 -22.31 -34.33
C ALA A 155 17.40 -20.89 -34.53
N LEU A 156 16.85 -20.58 -35.71
CA LEU A 156 16.27 -19.28 -36.01
C LEU A 156 14.84 -19.15 -35.45
N GLN A 157 14.05 -20.21 -35.56
CA GLN A 157 12.73 -20.31 -34.93
C GLN A 157 12.83 -20.18 -33.41
N ALA A 158 13.81 -20.84 -32.78
CA ALA A 158 14.04 -20.77 -31.34
C ALA A 158 14.31 -19.33 -30.83
N VAL A 159 15.07 -18.53 -31.59
CA VAL A 159 15.32 -17.12 -31.21
C VAL A 159 14.04 -16.28 -31.35
N LYS A 160 13.24 -16.51 -32.39
CA LYS A 160 11.94 -15.84 -32.58
C LYS A 160 10.97 -16.18 -31.46
N ASP A 161 10.86 -17.45 -31.07
CA ASP A 161 10.00 -17.90 -29.99
C ASP A 161 10.45 -17.35 -28.64
N SER A 162 11.78 -17.28 -28.40
CA SER A 162 12.34 -16.61 -27.23
C SER A 162 11.97 -15.12 -27.19
N GLN A 163 12.10 -14.40 -28.32
CA GLN A 163 11.70 -13.00 -28.41
C GLN A 163 10.22 -12.80 -28.11
N ALA A 164 9.34 -13.65 -28.66
CA ALA A 164 7.91 -13.62 -28.40
C ALA A 164 7.60 -13.85 -26.91
N LYS A 165 8.23 -14.85 -26.30
CA LYS A 165 8.08 -15.15 -24.87
C LYS A 165 8.52 -13.98 -23.97
N VAL A 166 9.67 -13.37 -24.27
CA VAL A 166 10.15 -12.20 -23.51
C VAL A 166 9.19 -11.02 -23.65
N LYS A 167 8.63 -10.79 -24.85
CA LYS A 167 7.62 -9.74 -25.06
C LYS A 167 6.34 -10.00 -24.26
N THR A 168 5.85 -11.24 -24.20
CA THR A 168 4.71 -11.60 -23.36
C THR A 168 5.00 -11.33 -21.88
N LEU A 169 6.16 -11.78 -21.38
CA LEU A 169 6.59 -11.54 -19.99
C LEU A 169 6.72 -10.04 -19.67
N GLN A 170 7.16 -9.23 -20.64
CA GLN A 170 7.19 -7.78 -20.51
C GLN A 170 5.78 -7.19 -20.34
N THR A 171 4.84 -7.54 -21.22
CA THR A 171 3.46 -7.04 -21.14
C THR A 171 2.78 -7.44 -19.83
N GLU A 172 2.98 -8.67 -19.36
CA GLU A 172 2.49 -9.11 -18.04
C GLU A 172 3.09 -8.27 -16.90
N GLN A 173 4.37 -7.91 -17.02
CA GLN A 173 5.07 -7.12 -16.02
C GLN A 173 4.64 -5.65 -16.01
N GLU A 174 4.30 -5.09 -17.17
CA GLU A 174 3.71 -3.75 -17.35
C GLU A 174 2.31 -3.69 -16.70
N ALA A 175 1.43 -4.66 -16.99
CA ALA A 175 0.10 -4.75 -16.38
C ALA A 175 0.17 -4.90 -14.85
N LYS A 176 1.13 -5.69 -14.36
CA LYS A 176 1.41 -5.81 -12.92
C LYS A 176 1.89 -4.50 -12.32
N GLN A 177 2.75 -3.75 -13.02
CA GLN A 177 3.21 -2.44 -12.55
C GLN A 177 2.05 -1.46 -12.44
N GLU A 178 1.17 -1.40 -13.43
CA GLU A 178 -0.02 -0.53 -13.42
C GLU A 178 -0.94 -0.85 -12.23
N THR A 179 -1.21 -2.14 -11.99
CA THR A 179 -1.98 -2.60 -10.83
C THR A 179 -1.34 -2.18 -9.51
N LEU A 180 0.00 -2.29 -9.39
CA LEU A 180 0.73 -1.90 -8.19
C LEU A 180 0.69 -0.37 -7.96
N VAL A 181 0.78 0.43 -9.03
CA VAL A 181 0.66 1.89 -8.95
C VAL A 181 -0.74 2.30 -8.51
N ALA A 182 -1.79 1.70 -9.07
CA ALA A 182 -3.17 1.93 -8.64
C ALA A 182 -3.38 1.53 -7.17
N THR A 183 -2.85 0.37 -6.76
CA THR A 183 -2.91 -0.10 -5.36
C THR A 183 -2.20 0.88 -4.43
N LYS A 184 -1.01 1.39 -4.81
CA LYS A 184 -0.27 2.37 -4.02
C LYS A 184 -1.09 3.65 -3.81
N SER A 185 -1.67 4.19 -4.88
CA SER A 185 -2.52 5.39 -4.82
C SER A 185 -3.72 5.21 -3.89
N GLN A 186 -4.38 4.06 -3.94
CA GLN A 186 -5.47 3.75 -3.02
C GLN A 186 -4.99 3.68 -1.55
N LEU A 187 -3.83 3.05 -1.30
CA LEU A 187 -3.26 2.99 0.04
C LEU A 187 -2.90 4.38 0.59
N GLU A 188 -2.36 5.28 -0.24
CA GLU A 188 -2.07 6.66 0.12
C GLU A 188 -3.35 7.44 0.47
N SER A 189 -4.41 7.30 -0.35
CA SER A 189 -5.72 7.89 -0.10
C SER A 189 -6.34 7.40 1.20
N ASP A 190 -6.34 6.09 1.43
CA ASP A 190 -6.86 5.51 2.67
C ASP A 190 -6.05 5.95 3.90
N LYS A 191 -4.72 6.07 3.77
CA LYS A 191 -3.86 6.55 4.85
C LYS A 191 -4.24 7.98 5.23
N ALA A 192 -4.41 8.88 4.26
CA ALA A 192 -4.84 10.25 4.52
C ALA A 192 -6.22 10.31 5.20
N LYS A 193 -7.17 9.46 4.78
CA LYS A 193 -8.48 9.36 5.42
C LYS A 193 -8.39 8.90 6.87
N ILE A 194 -7.54 7.92 7.18
CA ILE A 194 -7.32 7.43 8.54
C ILE A 194 -6.62 8.48 9.40
N GLU A 195 -5.66 9.23 8.85
CA GLU A 195 -5.01 10.35 9.54
C GLU A 195 -6.02 11.43 9.93
N SER A 196 -6.97 11.75 9.04
CA SER A 196 -8.08 12.66 9.36
C SER A 196 -8.94 12.12 10.52
N LEU A 197 -9.36 10.85 10.44
CA LEU A 197 -10.14 10.20 11.51
C LEU A 197 -9.41 10.16 12.85
N LYS A 198 -8.08 10.05 12.83
CA LYS A 198 -7.22 10.09 14.01
C LYS A 198 -7.20 11.48 14.61
N SER A 199 -7.01 12.52 13.80
CA SER A 199 -7.07 13.92 14.23
C SER A 199 -8.43 14.26 14.85
N ASP A 200 -9.53 13.80 14.25
CA ASP A 200 -10.88 14.02 14.78
C ASP A 200 -11.08 13.34 16.14
N ALA A 201 -10.56 12.11 16.30
CA ALA A 201 -10.62 11.38 17.57
C ALA A 201 -9.79 12.06 18.67
N GLU A 202 -8.59 12.55 18.34
CA GLU A 202 -7.73 13.31 19.26
C GLU A 202 -8.39 14.62 19.69
N LYS A 203 -8.99 15.35 18.75
CA LYS A 203 -9.75 16.56 19.05
C LYS A 203 -10.93 16.28 19.96
N SER A 204 -11.71 15.24 19.65
CA SER A 204 -12.83 14.83 20.49
C SER A 204 -12.38 14.46 21.92
N ALA A 205 -11.28 13.73 22.06
CA ALA A 205 -10.72 13.42 23.38
C ALA A 205 -10.31 14.68 24.16
N SER A 206 -9.68 15.65 23.48
CA SER A 206 -9.30 16.95 24.06
C SER A 206 -10.52 17.77 24.52
N ASP A 207 -11.56 17.87 23.69
CA ASP A 207 -12.77 18.63 24.01
C ASP A 207 -13.53 18.00 25.20
N LEU A 208 -13.56 16.67 25.27
CA LEU A 208 -14.13 15.93 26.40
C LEU A 208 -13.31 16.13 27.67
N GLN A 209 -11.97 16.18 27.58
CA GLN A 209 -11.09 16.47 28.72
C GLN A 209 -11.31 17.88 29.27
N GLN A 210 -11.46 18.89 28.40
CA GLN A 210 -11.78 20.25 28.83
C GLN A 210 -13.13 20.30 29.54
N THR A 211 -14.14 19.60 29.02
CA THR A 211 -15.46 19.51 29.66
C THR A 211 -15.39 18.83 31.03
N LEU A 212 -14.60 17.75 31.13
CA LEU A 212 -14.38 17.03 32.38
C LEU A 212 -13.73 17.94 33.43
N GLU A 213 -12.72 18.72 33.04
CA GLU A 213 -12.03 19.64 33.95
C GLU A 213 -12.94 20.78 34.43
N ALA A 214 -13.71 21.38 33.52
CA ALA A 214 -14.70 22.40 33.88
C ALA A 214 -15.77 21.86 34.85
N ASN A 215 -16.18 20.60 34.71
CA ASN A 215 -17.11 19.97 35.65
C ASN A 215 -16.47 19.72 37.01
N LYS A 216 -15.18 19.36 37.08
CA LYS A 216 -14.45 19.24 38.35
C LYS A 216 -14.36 20.58 39.07
N ASP A 217 -14.07 21.66 38.34
CA ASP A 217 -14.05 23.02 38.91
C ASP A 217 -15.42 23.39 39.48
N LYS A 218 -16.50 23.05 38.76
CA LYS A 218 -17.87 23.30 39.22
C LYS A 218 -18.24 22.46 40.45
N LEU A 219 -17.79 21.21 40.53
CA LEU A 219 -17.97 20.37 41.72
C LEU A 219 -17.23 20.95 42.93
N ALA A 220 -16.01 21.47 42.75
CA ALA A 220 -15.26 22.13 43.81
C ALA A 220 -15.96 23.41 44.30
N GLN A 221 -16.50 24.22 43.40
CA GLN A 221 -17.28 25.41 43.75
C GLN A 221 -18.57 25.07 44.51
N LEU A 222 -19.29 24.03 44.09
CA LEU A 222 -20.49 23.55 44.79
C LEU A 222 -20.16 23.11 46.22
N ALA A 223 -19.07 22.34 46.40
CA ALA A 223 -18.62 21.91 47.72
C ALA A 223 -18.27 23.11 48.63
N ALA A 224 -17.51 24.08 48.11
CA ALA A 224 -17.15 25.28 48.86
C ALA A 224 -18.38 26.13 49.25
N SER A 225 -19.37 26.24 48.36
CA SER A 225 -20.61 26.95 48.65
C SER A 225 -21.46 26.23 49.70
N GLU A 226 -21.48 24.90 49.69
CA GLU A 226 -22.18 24.08 50.67
C GLU A 226 -21.54 24.24 52.06
N ASP A 227 -20.21 24.20 52.14
CA ASP A 227 -19.46 24.41 53.39
C ASP A 227 -19.68 25.82 53.96
N ALA A 228 -19.67 26.84 53.10
CA ALA A 228 -19.97 28.22 53.50
C ALA A 228 -21.41 28.37 54.03
N ALA A 229 -22.38 27.72 53.40
CA ALA A 229 -23.77 27.74 53.85
C ALA A 229 -23.94 27.04 55.20
N LYS A 230 -23.27 25.90 55.41
CA LYS A 230 -23.24 25.18 56.71
C LYS A 230 -22.63 26.04 57.81
N ALA A 231 -21.50 26.71 57.53
CA ALA A 231 -20.86 27.61 58.47
C ALA A 231 -21.77 28.78 58.86
N ALA A 232 -22.42 29.42 57.89
CA ALA A 232 -23.36 30.52 58.13
C ALA A 232 -24.56 30.10 58.99
N ALA A 233 -25.13 28.92 58.70
CA ALA A 233 -26.24 28.36 59.49
C ALA A 233 -25.83 28.04 60.94
N ALA A 234 -24.61 27.55 61.15
CA ALA A 234 -24.09 27.29 62.49
C ALA A 234 -23.92 28.58 63.31
N THR A 235 -23.42 29.67 62.69
CA THR A 235 -23.34 30.99 63.35
C THR A 235 -24.69 31.64 63.64
N ALA A 236 -25.73 31.36 62.85
CA ALA A 236 -27.06 31.92 63.08
C ALA A 236 -27.86 31.17 64.16
N ALA A 237 -27.39 30.00 64.58
CA ALA A 237 -28.01 29.16 65.61
C ALA A 237 -27.41 29.36 67.02
N VAL A 238 -26.42 30.27 67.16
CA VAL A 238 -25.77 30.67 68.42
C VAL A 238 -26.22 32.08 68.79
#